data_AF-A0A9Q7VVZ4-F1
#
_entry.id   AF-A0A9Q7VVZ4-F1
#
_cell.length_a   1.000
_cell.length_b   1.000
_cell.length_c   1.000
_cell.angle_alpha   90.00
_cell.angle_beta   90.00
_cell.angle_gamma   90.00
#
_symmetry.space_group_name_H-M   'P 1'
#
loop_
_entity.id
_entity.type
_entity.pdbx_description
1 polymer ?
#
loop_
_entity_poly.entity_id
_entity_poly.type
_entity_poly.pdbx_seq_one_letter_code
_entity_poly.pdbx_strand_id
1 'polypeptide(L)' 'MPDIKVQCCRCKNKHMESERLKVPSKKYGSGVSDMICPRCRCTTYYRLQAD' A
#
# COMPACT_ATOMS: atom_id res chain seq x y z
N MET A 1 7.03 -0.66 14.51
CA MET A 1 5.68 -0.34 13.99
C MET A 1 5.00 -1.68 13.74
N PRO A 2 3.84 -1.98 14.36
CA PRO A 2 3.15 -3.25 14.13
C PRO A 2 2.78 -3.37 12.66
N ASP A 3 3.18 -4.46 12.03
CA ASP A 3 2.92 -4.72 10.63
C ASP A 3 1.44 -5.07 10.46
N ILE A 4 0.67 -4.15 9.87
CA ILE A 4 -0.78 -4.31 9.73
C ILE A 4 -1.12 -5.03 8.43
N LYS A 5 -2.08 -5.95 8.52
CA LYS A 5 -2.61 -6.63 7.33
C LYS A 5 -3.52 -5.68 6.56
N VAL A 6 -3.28 -5.56 5.27
CA VAL A 6 -4.01 -4.67 4.36
C VAL A 6 -4.54 -5.42 3.15
N GLN A 7 -5.64 -4.93 2.58
CA GLN A 7 -6.21 -5.44 1.35
C GLN A 7 -6.20 -4.36 0.27
N CYS A 8 -5.59 -4.65 -0.88
CA CYS A 8 -5.64 -3.73 -2.02
C CYS A 8 -7.08 -3.60 -2.56
N CYS A 9 -7.53 -2.36 -2.81
CA CYS A 9 -8.86 -2.10 -3.36
C CYS A 9 -9.04 -2.64 -4.79
N ARG A 10 -7.96 -2.70 -5.58
CA ARG A 10 -8.01 -3.04 -7.01
C ARG A 10 -7.96 -4.55 -7.26
N CYS A 11 -6.93 -5.23 -6.76
CA CYS A 11 -6.74 -6.67 -7.01
C CYS A 11 -7.12 -7.57 -5.83
N LYS A 12 -7.68 -6.99 -4.74
CA LYS A 12 -8.03 -7.70 -3.50
C LYS A 12 -6.87 -8.47 -2.86
N ASN A 13 -5.62 -8.18 -3.26
CA ASN A 13 -4.45 -8.81 -2.67
C ASN A 13 -4.34 -8.46 -1.19
N LYS A 14 -4.38 -9.49 -0.33
CA LYS A 14 -4.14 -9.38 1.11
C LYS A 14 -2.64 -9.55 1.33
N HIS A 15 -2.01 -8.52 1.88
CA HIS A 15 -0.57 -8.44 2.14
C HIS A 15 -0.37 -7.57 3.37
N MET A 16 0.85 -7.51 3.87
CA MET A 16 1.18 -6.59 4.95
C MET A 16 1.49 -5.19 4.43
N GLU A 17 1.27 -4.16 5.24
CA GLU A 17 1.60 -2.80 4.86
C GLU A 17 3.10 -2.64 4.59
N SER A 18 3.96 -3.38 5.30
CA SER A 18 5.42 -3.38 5.06
C SER A 18 5.82 -4.02 3.73
N GLU A 19 4.98 -4.88 3.13
CA GLU A 19 5.23 -5.46 1.81
C GLU A 19 4.91 -4.49 0.66
N ARG A 20 4.33 -3.32 0.96
CA ARG A 20 4.03 -2.31 -0.06
C ARG A 20 5.31 -1.64 -0.53
N LEU A 21 5.39 -1.43 -1.85
CA LEU A 21 6.57 -0.83 -2.46
C LEU A 21 6.48 0.69 -2.34
N LYS A 22 7.57 1.31 -1.91
CA LYS A 22 7.71 2.77 -1.86
C LYS A 22 8.21 3.27 -3.20
N VAL A 23 7.42 4.09 -3.89
CA VAL A 23 7.78 4.67 -5.19
C VAL A 23 7.69 6.20 -5.15
N PRO A 24 8.52 6.94 -5.91
CA PRO A 24 8.40 8.39 -5.99
C PRO A 24 7.00 8.80 -6.48
N SER A 25 6.34 9.69 -5.74
CA SER A 25 5.01 10.16 -6.12
C SER A 25 5.12 11.13 -7.30
N LYS A 26 4.39 10.83 -8.37
CA LYS A 26 4.30 11.74 -9.53
C LYS A 26 3.32 12.91 -9.29
N LYS A 27 2.51 12.85 -8.24
CA LYS A 27 1.41 13.80 -8.00
C LYS A 27 1.77 14.95 -7.07
N TYR A 28 2.60 14.69 -6.06
CA TYR A 28 2.82 15.64 -4.95
C TYR A 28 4.21 16.29 -4.95
N GLY A 29 5.00 16.13 -6.02
CA GLY A 29 6.32 16.74 -6.17
C GLY A 29 7.46 15.96 -5.48
N SER A 30 8.67 16.51 -5.60
CA SER A 30 9.91 15.90 -5.11
C SER A 30 9.89 15.72 -3.59
N GLY A 31 10.12 14.49 -3.12
CA GLY A 31 10.20 14.15 -1.69
C GLY A 31 9.00 13.36 -1.15
N VAL A 32 7.89 13.29 -1.89
CA VAL A 32 6.75 12.46 -1.53
C VAL A 32 6.88 11.09 -2.17
N SER A 33 6.61 10.03 -1.41
CA SER A 33 6.58 8.67 -1.93
C SER A 33 5.20 8.06 -1.74
N ASP A 34 4.70 7.39 -2.78
CA ASP A 34 3.50 6.58 -2.71
C ASP A 34 3.84 5.15 -2.27
N MET A 35 2.97 4.56 -1.46
CA MET A 35 3.05 3.14 -1.09
C MET A 35 2.08 2.35 -1.96
N ILE A 36 2.62 1.52 -2.86
CA ILE A 36 1.83 0.80 -3.86
C ILE A 36 1.74 -0.69 -3.57
N CYS A 37 0.61 -1.29 -3.99
CA CYS A 37 0.40 -2.73 -3.89
C CYS A 37 1.46 -3.50 -4.72
N PRO A 38 2.10 -4.55 -4.17
CA PRO A 38 3.15 -5.30 -4.87
C PRO A 38 2.65 -6.05 -6.12
N ARG A 39 1.35 -6.36 -6.22
CA ARG A 39 0.78 -7.07 -7.38
C ARG A 39 0.28 -6.15 -8.49
N CYS A 40 -0.49 -5.13 -8.16
CA CYS A 40 -1.19 -4.30 -9.15
C CYS A 40 -0.76 -2.83 -9.16
N ARG A 41 0.20 -2.45 -8.31
CA ARG A 41 0.74 -1.07 -8.17
C ARG A 41 -0.30 -0.01 -7.79
N CYS A 42 -1.45 -0.42 -7.28
CA CYS A 42 -2.48 0.50 -6.82
C CYS A 42 -2.10 1.12 -5.47
N THR A 43 -2.35 2.42 -5.31
CA THR A 43 -2.06 3.18 -4.07
C THR A 43 -3.13 3.00 -3.00
N THR A 44 -4.34 2.58 -3.36
CA THR A 44 -5.46 2.45 -2.43
C THR A 44 -5.54 1.05 -1.80
N TYR A 45 -5.91 1.03 -0.52
CA TYR A 45 -6.08 -0.19 0.27
C TYR A 45 -6.99 0.06 1.48
N TYR A 46 -7.53 -1.03 2.03
CA TYR A 46 -8.24 -1.03 3.30
C TYR A 46 -7.41 -1.79 4.34
N ARG A 47 -7.43 -1.33 5.59
CA ARG A 47 -6.84 -2.07 6.71
C ARG A 47 -7.77 -3.22 7.08
N LEU A 48 -7.22 -4.42 7.21
CA LEU A 48 -7.93 -5.55 7.76
C LEU A 48 -7.64 -5.53 9.27
N GLN A 49 -8.57 -5.05 10.08
CA GLN A 49 -8.45 -5.17 11.53
C GLN A 49 -8.34 -6.67 11.88
N ALA A 50 -7.35 -7.01 12.70
CA ALA A 50 -7.41 -8.22 13.50
C ALA A 50 -8.21 -7.84 14.74
N ASP A 51 -9.42 -8.39 14.85
CA ASP A 51 -10.21 -8.38 16.09
C ASP A 51 -9.49 -9.22 17.16
#